data_AF-A0A9Q4CJP8-F1
#
_entry.id   AF-A0A9Q4CJP8-F1
#
_cell.length_a   1.000
_cell.length_b   1.000
_cell.length_c   1.000
_cell.angle_alpha   90.00
_cell.angle_beta   90.00
_cell.angle_gamma   90.00
#
_symmetry.space_group_name_H-M   'P 1'
#
loop_
_entity.id
_entity.type
_entity.pdbx_description
1 polymer ?
#
loop_
_entity_poly.entity_id
_entity_poly.type
_entity_poly.pdbx_seq_one_letter_code
_entity_poly.pdbx_strand_id
1 'polypeptide(L)'
;MKKTKHYQVYKTEDMNIHREIQEPFNYNAISRPEITLFVAPQGSEIYDINGELVSNSTFGHTFIGIKGINPVTKQYDIITVGLSTGESLKTASDNLSFNDHIYYRNASTLSITSDNFKFHNDFNNLFTVLHNYKTGKSKPPNYNLLTNNCGQFVDDLLTDSNIDGINVSFFPDNLYENLENAADSYCTPLHSLLIWTEMVLSHYLIIPEYISI
;
A
#
# COMPACT_ATOMS: atom_id res chain seq x y z
N MET A 1 25.89 -2.35 1.70
CA MET A 1 24.57 -2.00 1.11
C MET A 1 23.67 -3.23 1.24
N LYS A 2 22.43 -3.07 1.70
CA LYS A 2 21.49 -4.21 1.85
C LYS A 2 21.09 -4.73 0.46
N LYS A 3 20.83 -6.04 0.33
CA LYS A 3 20.41 -6.67 -0.94
C LYS A 3 19.00 -6.18 -1.31
N THR A 4 18.76 -5.78 -2.55
CA THR A 4 17.40 -5.49 -3.01
C THR A 4 16.58 -6.78 -3.10
N LYS A 5 15.34 -6.73 -2.60
CA LYS A 5 14.40 -7.86 -2.55
C LYS A 5 13.06 -7.42 -3.14
N HIS A 6 12.49 -8.24 -4.02
CA HIS A 6 11.18 -7.97 -4.61
C HIS A 6 10.26 -9.15 -4.31
N TYR A 7 9.21 -8.90 -3.53
CA TYR A 7 8.22 -9.88 -3.16
C TYR A 7 6.88 -9.56 -3.81
N GLN A 8 6.11 -10.60 -4.07
CA GLN A 8 4.70 -10.51 -4.42
C GLN A 8 3.92 -11.43 -3.49
N VAL A 9 2.80 -10.93 -3.00
CA VAL A 9 1.79 -11.73 -2.32
C VAL A 9 0.48 -11.62 -3.10
N TYR A 10 -0.03 -12.77 -3.52
CA TYR A 10 -1.37 -12.88 -4.06
C TYR A 10 -2.31 -13.33 -2.94
N LYS A 11 -3.32 -12.49 -2.66
CA LYS A 11 -4.31 -12.70 -1.61
C LYS A 11 -5.52 -13.43 -2.17
N THR A 12 -5.80 -14.59 -1.61
CA THR A 12 -7.05 -15.32 -1.79
C THR A 12 -7.91 -15.18 -0.54
N GLU A 13 -9.09 -15.81 -0.50
CA GLU A 13 -9.99 -15.76 0.65
C GLU A 13 -9.31 -16.25 1.94
N ASP A 14 -8.60 -17.38 1.87
CA ASP A 14 -8.07 -18.08 3.06
C ASP A 14 -6.54 -18.24 3.07
N MET A 15 -5.86 -17.79 2.01
CA MET A 15 -4.41 -18.03 1.84
C MET A 15 -3.65 -16.84 1.27
N ASN A 16 -2.39 -16.75 1.69
CA ASN A 16 -1.39 -15.88 1.09
C ASN A 16 -0.47 -16.72 0.21
N ILE A 17 -0.37 -16.38 -1.07
CA ILE A 17 0.57 -17.02 -2.00
C ILE A 17 1.75 -16.08 -2.19
N HIS A 18 2.87 -16.40 -1.54
CA HIS A 18 4.10 -15.61 -1.60
C HIS A 18 4.98 -16.04 -2.77
N ARG A 19 5.66 -15.07 -3.36
CA ARG A 19 6.64 -15.27 -4.42
C ARG A 19 7.74 -14.22 -4.34
N GLU A 20 9.00 -14.65 -4.45
CA GLU A 20 10.12 -13.76 -4.76
C GLU A 20 10.15 -13.50 -6.28
N ILE A 21 10.16 -12.23 -6.68
CA ILE A 21 10.33 -11.80 -8.07
C ILE A 21 11.83 -11.71 -8.34
N GLN A 22 12.30 -12.54 -9.28
CA GLN A 22 13.67 -12.45 -9.79
C GLN A 22 13.78 -11.30 -10.81
N GLU A 23 14.95 -10.66 -10.85
CA GLU A 23 15.25 -9.56 -11.77
C GLU A 23 15.03 -9.95 -13.25
N PRO A 24 14.61 -9.01 -14.12
CA PRO A 24 14.42 -7.58 -13.84
C PRO A 24 13.05 -7.25 -13.24
N PHE A 25 13.02 -6.52 -12.12
CA PHE A 25 11.79 -5.91 -11.59
C PHE A 25 11.47 -4.61 -12.33
N ASN A 26 10.28 -4.52 -12.94
CA ASN A 26 9.82 -3.30 -13.61
C ASN A 26 8.45 -2.87 -13.05
N TYR A 27 8.47 -1.93 -12.11
CA TYR A 27 7.24 -1.41 -11.53
C TYR A 27 6.33 -0.71 -12.55
N ASN A 28 6.92 -0.09 -13.58
CA ASN A 28 6.20 0.65 -14.63
C ASN A 28 5.50 -0.24 -15.66
N ALA A 29 5.65 -1.56 -15.56
CA ALA A 29 4.97 -2.49 -16.45
C ALA A 29 3.46 -2.55 -16.15
N ILE A 30 2.64 -2.44 -17.21
CA ILE A 30 1.19 -2.64 -17.13
C ILE A 30 0.90 -4.02 -16.56
N SER A 31 0.04 -4.06 -15.56
CA SER A 31 -0.27 -5.25 -14.76
C SER A 31 -1.65 -5.15 -14.13
N ARG A 32 -2.06 -6.21 -13.40
CA ARG A 32 -3.29 -6.23 -12.60
C ARG A 32 -3.27 -5.12 -11.53
N PRO A 33 -4.43 -4.76 -10.95
CA PRO A 33 -4.47 -3.87 -9.78
C PRO A 33 -3.50 -4.33 -8.70
N GLU A 34 -2.60 -3.45 -8.30
CA GLU A 34 -1.50 -3.77 -7.39
C GLU A 34 -1.29 -2.60 -6.41
N ILE A 35 -1.19 -2.94 -5.12
CA ILE A 35 -0.72 -2.04 -4.06
C ILE A 35 0.69 -2.49 -3.69
N THR A 36 1.66 -1.59 -3.69
CA THR A 36 3.07 -1.93 -3.46
C THR A 36 3.65 -1.14 -2.32
N LEU A 37 4.23 -1.81 -1.33
CA LEU A 37 5.11 -1.17 -0.36
C LEU A 37 6.53 -1.12 -0.94
N PHE A 38 7.17 0.03 -0.83
CA PHE A 38 8.56 0.24 -1.17
C PHE A 38 9.36 0.57 0.09
N VAL A 39 10.55 -0.02 0.18
CA VAL A 39 11.47 0.26 1.28
C VAL A 39 12.90 0.39 0.77
N ALA A 40 13.46 1.57 0.97
CA ALA A 40 14.86 1.88 0.80
C ALA A 40 15.50 1.96 2.21
N PRO A 41 16.20 0.93 2.68
CA PRO A 41 16.82 0.95 4.01
C PRO A 41 17.89 2.05 4.12
N GLN A 42 18.42 2.24 5.34
CA GLN A 42 19.52 3.18 5.56
C GLN A 42 20.70 2.87 4.64
N GLY A 43 21.27 3.92 4.04
CA GLY A 43 22.39 3.84 3.12
C GLY A 43 22.01 3.49 1.69
N SER A 44 20.71 3.36 1.36
CA SER A 44 20.24 3.24 -0.02
C SER A 44 20.64 4.44 -0.86
N GLU A 45 21.07 4.17 -2.09
CA GLU A 45 21.42 5.17 -3.08
C GLU A 45 20.19 5.96 -3.55
N ILE A 46 20.38 7.27 -3.74
CA ILE A 46 19.38 8.20 -4.26
C ILE A 46 19.88 8.72 -5.60
N TYR A 47 19.06 8.55 -6.62
CA TYR A 47 19.32 8.97 -7.98
C TYR A 47 18.52 10.22 -8.34
N ASP A 48 18.95 10.96 -9.36
CA ASP A 48 18.13 12.01 -9.97
C ASP A 48 17.21 11.43 -11.07
N ILE A 49 16.45 12.31 -11.73
CA ILE A 49 15.56 11.93 -12.85
C ILE A 49 16.31 11.41 -14.08
N ASN A 50 17.62 11.69 -14.21
CA ASN A 50 18.47 11.23 -15.31
C ASN A 50 19.16 9.90 -14.98
N GLY A 51 19.03 9.42 -13.74
CA GLY A 51 19.64 8.18 -13.26
C GLY A 51 21.05 8.35 -12.70
N GLU A 52 21.49 9.58 -12.47
CA GLU A 52 22.78 9.90 -11.86
C GLU A 52 22.70 9.80 -10.33
N LEU A 53 23.74 9.23 -9.70
CA LEU A 53 23.80 9.10 -8.25
C LEU A 53 23.99 10.48 -7.62
N VAL A 54 23.04 10.90 -6.77
CA VAL A 54 23.06 12.20 -6.09
C VAL A 54 23.64 12.07 -4.69
N SER A 55 23.16 11.09 -3.92
CA SER A 55 23.56 10.89 -2.52
C SER A 55 23.12 9.51 -2.01
N ASN A 56 23.36 9.23 -0.73
CA ASN A 56 22.83 8.07 -0.02
C ASN A 56 21.88 8.51 1.09
N SER A 57 20.79 7.77 1.29
CA SER A 57 19.79 8.06 2.32
C SER A 57 20.30 7.79 3.73
N THR A 58 20.30 8.80 4.59
CA THR A 58 20.78 8.70 5.98
C THR A 58 19.87 7.88 6.88
N PHE A 59 18.56 7.92 6.66
CA PHE A 59 17.56 7.27 7.52
C PHE A 59 16.75 6.18 6.80
N GLY A 60 16.98 6.00 5.51
CA GLY A 60 16.12 5.22 4.64
C GLY A 60 14.83 5.96 4.28
N HIS A 61 13.98 5.31 3.49
CA HIS A 61 12.70 5.82 3.04
C HIS A 61 11.71 4.69 2.83
N THR A 62 10.46 4.90 3.25
CA THR A 62 9.34 4.00 3.00
C THR A 62 8.27 4.77 2.24
N PHE A 63 7.76 4.20 1.17
CA PHE A 63 6.74 4.84 0.36
C PHE A 63 5.79 3.78 -0.21
N ILE A 64 4.61 4.20 -0.64
CA ILE A 64 3.58 3.31 -1.17
C ILE A 64 3.32 3.63 -2.64
N GLY A 65 3.06 2.58 -3.41
CA GLY A 65 2.62 2.68 -4.78
C GLY A 65 1.29 2.00 -5.00
N ILE A 66 0.57 2.50 -6.00
CA ILE A 66 -0.60 1.87 -6.59
C ILE A 66 -0.46 1.90 -8.11
N LYS A 67 -0.85 0.82 -8.78
CA LYS A 67 -1.00 0.82 -10.24
C LYS A 67 -2.22 0.00 -10.67
N GLY A 68 -2.89 0.48 -11.71
CA GLY A 68 -4.11 -0.13 -12.22
C GLY A 68 -5.01 0.91 -12.88
N ILE A 69 -6.25 0.52 -13.15
CA ILE A 69 -7.24 1.44 -13.73
C ILE A 69 -7.73 2.38 -12.63
N ASN A 70 -7.44 3.67 -12.78
CA ASN A 70 -7.89 4.72 -11.88
C ASN A 70 -9.44 4.80 -11.90
N PRO A 71 -10.12 4.66 -10.74
CA PRO A 71 -11.57 4.69 -10.68
C PRO A 71 -12.17 6.06 -11.05
N VAL A 72 -11.39 7.14 -10.96
CA VAL A 72 -11.79 8.52 -11.29
C VAL A 72 -11.60 8.82 -12.78
N THR A 73 -10.39 8.60 -13.31
CA THR A 73 -10.05 8.99 -14.70
C THR A 73 -10.36 7.90 -15.72
N LYS A 74 -10.58 6.65 -15.27
CA LYS A 74 -10.76 5.45 -16.11
C LYS A 74 -9.55 5.10 -17.00
N GLN A 75 -8.39 5.66 -16.70
CA GLN A 75 -7.13 5.38 -17.39
C GLN A 75 -6.23 4.51 -16.52
N TYR A 76 -5.30 3.78 -17.14
CA TYR A 76 -4.25 3.10 -16.40
C TYR A 76 -3.29 4.15 -15.85
N ASP A 77 -3.13 4.16 -14.53
CA ASP A 77 -2.28 5.11 -13.83
C ASP A 77 -1.34 4.35 -12.89
N ILE A 78 -0.17 4.94 -12.70
CA ILE A 78 0.82 4.53 -11.70
C ILE A 78 1.06 5.73 -10.80
N ILE A 79 0.88 5.55 -9.50
CA ILE A 79 1.16 6.59 -8.50
C ILE A 79 2.06 5.95 -7.45
N THR A 80 3.16 6.63 -7.11
CA THR A 80 3.91 6.35 -5.89
C THR A 80 3.97 7.61 -5.06
N VAL A 81 3.75 7.49 -3.76
CA VAL A 81 3.77 8.59 -2.83
C VAL A 81 4.55 8.23 -1.57
N GLY A 82 5.33 9.17 -1.06
CA GLY A 82 6.02 9.08 0.21
C GLY A 82 5.97 10.39 0.97
N LEU A 83 6.46 10.36 2.21
CA LEU A 83 6.70 11.56 3.00
C LEU A 83 8.20 11.70 3.26
N SER A 84 8.78 12.79 2.79
CA SER A 84 10.19 13.15 2.98
C SER A 84 10.30 14.51 3.65
N THR A 85 11.53 14.96 3.93
CA THR A 85 11.78 16.28 4.50
C THR A 85 11.55 17.44 3.54
N GLY A 86 11.29 17.16 2.25
CA GLY A 86 11.19 18.15 1.18
C GLY A 86 12.48 18.96 0.99
N GLU A 87 12.37 20.08 0.27
CA GLU A 87 13.40 21.14 0.23
C GLU A 87 13.43 21.97 1.52
N SER A 88 12.36 21.90 2.34
CA SER A 88 12.19 22.68 3.56
C SER A 88 11.30 21.94 4.57
N LEU A 89 11.84 21.69 5.77
CA LEU A 89 11.10 21.12 6.92
C LEU A 89 9.93 22.01 7.42
N LYS A 90 9.77 23.23 6.89
CA LYS A 90 8.81 24.23 7.38
C LYS A 90 7.49 24.26 6.61
N THR A 91 7.41 23.60 5.46
CA THR A 91 6.26 23.68 4.54
C THR A 91 5.72 22.28 4.30
N ALA A 92 4.57 21.98 4.90
CA ALA A 92 3.93 20.66 4.81
C ALA A 92 3.82 20.14 3.38
N SER A 93 3.44 21.03 2.43
CA SER A 93 3.28 20.71 1.01
C SER A 93 4.53 20.10 0.36
N ASP A 94 5.71 20.47 0.84
CA ASP A 94 6.98 20.07 0.24
C ASP A 94 7.44 18.70 0.77
N ASN A 95 6.81 18.23 1.85
CA ASN A 95 7.12 16.94 2.43
C ASN A 95 6.53 15.77 1.64
N LEU A 96 5.53 16.03 0.78
CA LEU A 96 4.91 14.98 -0.02
C LEU A 96 5.73 14.76 -1.30
N SER A 97 6.29 13.57 -1.45
CA SER A 97 7.06 13.19 -2.62
C SER A 97 6.25 12.26 -3.52
N PHE A 98 6.31 12.51 -4.84
CA PHE A 98 5.76 11.62 -5.86
C PHE A 98 6.88 11.05 -6.71
N ASN A 99 6.62 9.91 -7.34
CA ASN A 99 7.58 9.22 -8.20
C ASN A 99 8.86 8.77 -7.47
N ASP A 100 8.79 8.49 -6.17
CA ASP A 100 9.92 8.03 -5.35
C ASP A 100 10.59 6.76 -5.89
N HIS A 101 9.86 5.94 -6.65
CA HIS A 101 10.43 4.76 -7.32
C HIS A 101 11.47 5.12 -8.41
N ILE A 102 11.50 6.37 -8.90
CA ILE A 102 12.53 6.86 -9.84
C ILE A 102 13.82 7.17 -9.06
N TYR A 103 13.70 7.90 -7.95
CA TYR A 103 14.84 8.31 -7.13
C TYR A 103 15.44 7.14 -6.34
N TYR A 104 14.59 6.26 -5.81
CA TYR A 104 14.94 5.03 -5.12
C TYR A 104 14.76 3.81 -6.02
N ARG A 105 15.40 3.81 -7.19
CA ARG A 105 15.27 2.74 -8.20
C ARG A 105 15.61 1.33 -7.69
N ASN A 106 16.42 1.25 -6.65
CA ASN A 106 16.87 0.00 -6.02
C ASN A 106 16.10 -0.33 -4.72
N ALA A 107 14.97 0.34 -4.44
CA ALA A 107 14.13 0.04 -3.28
C ALA A 107 13.61 -1.41 -3.35
N SER A 108 13.59 -2.07 -2.21
CA SER A 108 12.95 -3.39 -2.08
C SER A 108 11.43 -3.22 -2.08
N THR A 109 10.69 -4.21 -2.59
CA THR A 109 9.23 -4.10 -2.74
C THR A 109 8.47 -5.29 -2.19
N LEU A 110 7.24 -5.04 -1.73
CA LEU A 110 6.19 -6.03 -1.58
C LEU A 110 4.98 -5.60 -2.41
N SER A 111 4.70 -6.31 -3.49
CA SER A 111 3.52 -6.12 -4.34
C SER A 111 2.36 -7.00 -3.85
N ILE A 112 1.25 -6.39 -3.48
CA ILE A 112 0.02 -7.05 -3.02
C ILE A 112 -0.99 -7.03 -4.15
N THR A 113 -1.51 -8.19 -4.51
CA THR A 113 -2.52 -8.37 -5.56
C THR A 113 -3.63 -9.30 -5.09
N SER A 114 -4.82 -9.16 -5.64
CA SER A 114 -5.94 -10.08 -5.39
C SER A 114 -7.00 -9.91 -6.47
N ASP A 115 -7.82 -10.93 -6.67
CA ASP A 115 -9.04 -10.82 -7.48
C ASP A 115 -10.30 -10.62 -6.59
N ASN A 116 -10.16 -10.58 -5.26
CA ASN A 116 -11.28 -10.46 -4.32
C ASN A 116 -11.95 -9.08 -4.32
N PHE A 117 -13.26 -9.05 -4.04
CA PHE A 117 -14.05 -7.81 -4.02
C PHE A 117 -13.55 -6.80 -2.97
N LYS A 118 -13.21 -7.27 -1.77
CA LYS A 118 -12.63 -6.40 -0.73
C LYS A 118 -11.36 -5.71 -1.21
N PHE A 119 -10.44 -6.43 -1.85
CA PHE A 119 -9.22 -5.84 -2.39
C PHE A 119 -9.52 -4.77 -3.44
N HIS A 120 -10.49 -4.98 -4.33
CA HIS A 120 -10.90 -3.96 -5.29
C HIS A 120 -11.46 -2.71 -4.63
N ASN A 121 -12.24 -2.85 -3.56
CA ASN A 121 -12.74 -1.72 -2.78
C ASN A 121 -11.62 -0.94 -2.09
N ASP A 122 -10.72 -1.67 -1.42
CA ASP A 122 -9.52 -1.14 -0.76
C ASP A 122 -8.62 -0.40 -1.77
N PHE A 123 -8.39 -1.02 -2.94
CA PHE A 123 -7.65 -0.43 -4.05
C PHE A 123 -8.30 0.88 -4.51
N ASN A 124 -9.61 0.93 -4.72
CA ASN A 124 -10.32 2.14 -5.15
C ASN A 124 -10.28 3.26 -4.09
N ASN A 125 -10.38 2.90 -2.81
CA ASN A 125 -10.26 3.85 -1.71
C ASN A 125 -8.86 4.46 -1.67
N LEU A 126 -7.83 3.63 -1.69
CA LEU A 126 -6.44 4.09 -1.72
C LEU A 126 -6.17 4.95 -2.94
N PHE A 127 -6.65 4.55 -4.12
CA PHE A 127 -6.53 5.36 -5.33
C PHE A 127 -7.12 6.76 -5.13
N THR A 128 -8.30 6.84 -4.51
CA THR A 128 -9.00 8.10 -4.25
C THR A 128 -8.25 8.97 -3.25
N VAL A 129 -7.73 8.39 -2.17
CA VAL A 129 -6.89 9.09 -1.18
C VAL A 129 -5.64 9.66 -1.86
N LEU A 130 -4.93 8.84 -2.64
CA LEU A 130 -3.72 9.26 -3.36
C LEU A 130 -4.01 10.33 -4.42
N HIS A 131 -5.15 10.23 -5.09
CA HIS A 131 -5.61 11.25 -6.03
C HIS A 131 -5.92 12.60 -5.34
N ASN A 132 -6.51 12.57 -4.14
CA ASN A 132 -6.78 13.79 -3.37
C ASN A 132 -5.48 14.50 -2.96
N TYR A 133 -4.45 13.75 -2.58
CA TYR A 133 -3.12 14.31 -2.33
C TYR A 133 -2.50 14.88 -3.61
N LYS A 134 -2.55 14.14 -4.73
CA LYS A 134 -2.00 14.58 -6.02
C LYS A 134 -2.65 15.86 -6.55
N THR A 135 -3.94 16.06 -6.27
CA THR A 135 -4.71 17.24 -6.69
C THR A 135 -4.70 18.39 -5.67
N GLY A 136 -4.04 18.20 -4.51
CA GLY A 136 -3.99 19.19 -3.44
C GLY A 136 -5.27 19.35 -2.63
N LYS A 137 -6.26 18.44 -2.82
CA LYS A 137 -7.49 18.39 -2.01
C LYS A 137 -7.19 17.95 -0.58
N SER A 138 -6.20 17.08 -0.39
CA SER A 138 -5.64 16.72 0.92
C SER A 138 -4.24 17.32 1.08
N LYS A 139 -3.93 17.78 2.30
CA LYS A 139 -2.59 18.31 2.64
C LYS A 139 -1.81 17.25 3.43
N PRO A 140 -0.54 17.01 3.12
CA PRO A 140 0.30 16.12 3.90
C PRO A 140 0.54 16.65 5.33
N PRO A 141 0.88 15.77 6.28
CA PRO A 141 1.33 16.20 7.60
C PRO A 141 2.68 16.91 7.53
N ASN A 142 3.02 17.65 8.58
CA ASN A 142 4.38 18.16 8.77
C ASN A 142 5.32 17.00 9.09
N TYR A 143 6.38 16.82 8.30
CA TYR A 143 7.37 15.77 8.52
C TYR A 143 8.05 15.93 9.87
N ASN A 144 8.13 14.84 10.62
CA ASN A 144 8.89 14.75 11.85
C ASN A 144 9.44 13.33 11.98
N LEU A 145 10.76 13.20 12.10
CA LEU A 145 11.42 11.90 12.17
C LEU A 145 10.90 11.01 13.31
N LEU A 146 10.43 11.60 14.41
CA LEU A 146 10.00 10.91 15.63
C LEU A 146 8.49 10.71 15.75
N THR A 147 7.67 11.40 14.96
CA THR A 147 6.20 11.31 15.09
C THR A 147 5.43 11.25 13.77
N ASN A 148 5.97 11.79 12.67
CA ASN A 148 5.30 11.90 11.35
C ASN A 148 6.33 11.63 10.24
N ASN A 149 6.90 10.43 10.22
CA ASN A 149 7.92 10.07 9.24
C ASN A 149 7.31 9.29 8.07
N CYS A 150 8.16 8.80 7.17
CA CYS A 150 7.75 8.05 5.99
C CYS A 150 6.95 6.77 6.31
N GLY A 151 7.33 6.02 7.35
CA GLY A 151 6.64 4.80 7.78
C GLY A 151 5.25 5.09 8.34
N GLN A 152 5.15 6.05 9.28
CA GLN A 152 3.85 6.46 9.84
C GLN A 152 2.92 7.01 8.76
N PHE A 153 3.44 7.80 7.82
CA PHE A 153 2.62 8.34 6.74
C PHE A 153 2.01 7.23 5.86
N VAL A 154 2.77 6.18 5.55
CA VAL A 154 2.23 5.07 4.76
C VAL A 154 1.19 4.27 5.56
N ASP A 155 1.39 4.08 6.86
CA ASP A 155 0.42 3.46 7.76
C ASP A 155 -0.90 4.28 7.83
N ASP A 156 -0.79 5.61 7.96
CA ASP A 156 -1.93 6.53 7.96
C ASP A 156 -2.68 6.48 6.62
N LEU A 157 -1.97 6.42 5.48
CA LEU A 157 -2.59 6.29 4.15
C LEU A 157 -3.40 4.99 4.02
N LEU A 158 -2.89 3.89 4.55
CA LEU A 158 -3.58 2.60 4.55
C LEU A 158 -4.83 2.65 5.43
N THR A 159 -4.70 3.22 6.64
CA THR A 159 -5.80 3.43 7.58
C THR A 159 -6.90 4.31 6.99
N ASP A 160 -6.54 5.46 6.40
CA ASP A 160 -7.47 6.38 5.72
C ASP A 160 -8.19 5.72 4.53
N SER A 161 -7.60 4.66 3.97
CA SER A 161 -8.15 3.88 2.87
C SER A 161 -8.99 2.67 3.34
N ASN A 162 -9.17 2.49 4.65
CA ASN A 162 -9.78 1.33 5.30
C ASN A 162 -9.04 0.01 5.02
N ILE A 163 -7.72 0.07 4.93
CA ILE A 163 -6.85 -1.08 4.71
C ILE A 163 -6.12 -1.42 6.01
N ASP A 164 -6.64 -2.42 6.72
CA ASP A 164 -6.04 -2.94 7.94
C ASP A 164 -5.16 -4.18 7.67
N GLY A 165 -4.24 -4.51 8.58
CA GLY A 165 -3.49 -5.76 8.54
C GLY A 165 -2.24 -5.76 7.64
N ILE A 166 -1.90 -4.62 7.04
CA ILE A 166 -0.59 -4.39 6.45
C ILE A 166 0.29 -3.70 7.50
N ASN A 167 1.32 -4.38 7.98
CA ASN A 167 2.25 -3.91 8.99
C ASN A 167 3.37 -3.07 8.37
N VAL A 168 3.25 -1.75 8.50
CA VAL A 168 4.27 -0.79 8.07
C VAL A 168 5.07 -0.35 9.29
N SER A 169 6.36 -0.71 9.32
CA SER A 169 7.21 -0.28 10.43
C SER A 169 7.53 1.21 10.35
N PHE A 170 7.55 1.87 11.51
CA PHE A 170 7.94 3.28 11.64
C PHE A 170 9.34 3.57 11.07
N PHE A 171 10.27 2.62 11.17
CA PHE A 171 11.62 2.74 10.62
C PHE A 171 11.79 1.87 9.36
N PRO A 172 12.33 2.41 8.25
CA PRO A 172 12.52 1.67 7.00
C PRO A 172 13.35 0.38 7.17
N ASP A 173 14.37 0.38 8.02
CA ASP A 173 15.17 -0.83 8.25
C ASP A 173 14.36 -1.98 8.84
N ASN A 174 13.43 -1.70 9.76
CA ASN A 174 12.58 -2.72 10.36
C ASN A 174 11.59 -3.28 9.33
N LEU A 175 11.03 -2.41 8.48
CA LEU A 175 10.17 -2.85 7.39
C LEU A 175 10.97 -3.71 6.39
N TYR A 176 12.20 -3.34 6.08
CA TYR A 176 13.06 -4.12 5.19
C TYR A 176 13.30 -5.55 5.70
N GLU A 177 13.51 -5.73 7.01
CA GLU A 177 13.72 -7.08 7.57
C GLU A 177 12.44 -7.94 7.55
N ASN A 178 11.26 -7.33 7.67
CA ASN A 178 9.97 -8.03 7.68
C ASN A 178 9.17 -7.88 6.36
N LEU A 179 9.79 -7.41 5.28
CA LEU A 179 9.08 -6.96 4.09
C LEU A 179 8.20 -8.05 3.46
N GLU A 180 8.68 -9.29 3.41
CA GLU A 180 7.97 -10.44 2.82
C GLU A 180 6.62 -10.72 3.51
N ASN A 181 6.57 -10.51 4.83
CA ASN A 181 5.44 -10.85 5.68
C ASN A 181 4.62 -9.62 6.10
N ALA A 182 4.96 -8.43 5.57
CA ALA A 182 4.35 -7.17 5.99
C ALA A 182 2.84 -7.17 5.75
N ALA A 183 2.34 -7.90 4.74
CA ALA A 183 0.93 -7.99 4.46
C ALA A 183 0.25 -9.25 5.01
N ASP A 184 0.89 -10.09 5.83
CA ASP A 184 0.33 -11.41 6.16
C ASP A 184 -1.05 -11.37 6.81
N SER A 185 -1.24 -10.39 7.70
CA SER A 185 -2.50 -10.15 8.41
C SER A 185 -3.55 -9.41 7.58
N TYR A 186 -3.21 -8.94 6.37
CA TYR A 186 -4.18 -8.32 5.47
C TYR A 186 -5.09 -9.38 4.87
N CYS A 187 -6.36 -9.32 5.25
CA CYS A 187 -7.38 -10.28 4.85
C CYS A 187 -8.28 -9.69 3.76
N THR A 188 -8.63 -10.51 2.77
CA THR A 188 -9.56 -10.14 1.69
C THR A 188 -10.80 -11.03 1.62
N PRO A 189 -11.49 -11.33 2.75
CA PRO A 189 -12.60 -12.27 2.75
C PRO A 189 -13.77 -11.74 1.91
N LEU A 190 -14.47 -12.65 1.25
CA LEU A 190 -15.72 -12.37 0.53
C LEU A 190 -16.93 -12.18 1.49
N HIS A 191 -16.78 -12.49 2.77
CA HIS A 191 -17.89 -12.88 3.65
C HIS A 191 -18.42 -11.82 4.65
N SER A 192 -18.36 -10.51 4.35
CA SER A 192 -19.04 -9.51 5.20
C SER A 192 -20.52 -9.26 4.84
N LEU A 193 -21.07 -9.93 3.81
CA LEU A 193 -22.49 -9.77 3.41
C LEU A 193 -23.38 -11.00 3.67
N LEU A 194 -22.82 -12.19 3.87
CA LEU A 194 -23.60 -13.43 4.03
C LEU A 194 -23.85 -13.83 5.50
N ILE A 195 -22.95 -13.47 6.44
CA ILE A 195 -23.17 -13.81 7.86
C ILE A 195 -24.36 -13.04 8.44
N TRP A 196 -24.63 -11.82 7.97
CA TRP A 196 -25.82 -11.08 8.39
C TRP A 196 -27.12 -11.59 7.75
N THR A 197 -27.10 -12.07 6.50
CA THR A 197 -28.31 -12.62 5.87
C THR A 197 -28.65 -14.01 6.40
N GLU A 198 -27.67 -14.88 6.66
CA GLU A 198 -27.93 -16.19 7.25
C GLU A 198 -28.36 -16.10 8.72
N MET A 199 -27.79 -15.19 9.52
CA MET A 199 -28.23 -14.98 10.90
C MET A 199 -29.62 -14.32 11.01
N VAL A 200 -30.01 -13.47 10.06
CA VAL A 200 -31.36 -12.88 10.04
C VAL A 200 -32.38 -13.88 9.48
N LEU A 201 -32.04 -14.68 8.47
CA LEU A 201 -32.95 -15.71 7.93
C LEU A 201 -33.17 -16.88 8.89
N SER A 202 -32.17 -17.25 9.70
CA SER A 202 -32.33 -18.30 10.72
C SER A 202 -33.22 -17.90 11.90
N HIS A 203 -33.51 -16.60 12.07
CA HIS A 203 -34.42 -16.10 13.12
C HIS A 203 -35.87 -15.91 12.67
N TYR A 204 -36.17 -16.02 11.36
CA TYR A 204 -37.52 -15.85 10.82
C TYR A 204 -38.17 -17.12 10.23
N LEU A 205 -37.49 -18.28 10.29
CA LEU A 205 -38.04 -19.58 9.89
C LEU A 205 -38.30 -20.48 11.11
N ILE A 206 -39.18 -20.04 12.00
CA ILE A 206 -39.99 -20.94 12.82
C ILE A 206 -41.44 -20.54 12.60
N ILE A 207 -42.05 -21.09 11.54
CA ILE A 207 -43.50 -21.23 11.44
C ILE A 207 -43.81 -22.60 12.04
N PRO A 208 -44.46 -22.70 13.22
CA PRO A 208 -45.09 -23.95 13.57
C PRO A 208 -46.40 -24.02 12.79
N GLU A 209 -46.40 -24.86 11.75
CA GLU A 209 -47.62 -25.50 11.28
C GLU A 209 -48.27 -26.21 12.48
N TYR A 210 -49.38 -25.67 12.98
CA TYR A 210 -50.36 -26.47 13.69
C TYR A 210 -51.57 -26.65 12.78
N ILE A 211 -51.55 -27.76 12.04
CA ILE A 211 -52.75 -28.45 11.60
C ILE A 211 -52.87 -29.70 12.44
N SER A 212 -53.97 -29.85 13.17
CA SER A 212 -54.59 -31.16 13.39
C SER A 212 -56.02 -31.02 13.93
N ILE A 213 -56.95 -31.42 13.02
CA ILE A 213 -58.32 -31.98 13.18
C ILE A 213 -59.44 -31.02 13.59
#